data_AF-A0A843DND2-F1
#
_entry.id   AF-A0A843DND2-F1
#
_cell.length_a   1.000
_cell.length_b   1.000
_cell.length_c   1.000
_cell.angle_alpha   90.00
_cell.angle_beta   90.00
_cell.angle_gamma   90.00
#
_symmetry.space_group_name_H-M   'P 1'
#
loop_
_entity.id
_entity.type
_entity.pdbx_description
1 polymer ?
#
loop_
_entity_poly.entity_id
_entity_poly.type
_entity_poly.pdbx_seq_one_letter_code
_entity_poly.pdbx_strand_id
1 'polypeptide(L)'
;MGNSKIVNLLFYWRENNRYVFSRTKFLTLAVFAVSFIFTLNELSFFFSIIYSLSVSLIVFIAGFAVHNIVDIDAGFYEGNPGDDIRHFLFFWNDGYRKFRLSKTKLLTVALVIIGLISGIASYFAGEGGLIALGNILVFVVFAIIAFVIGAVIHQLTGHDHSRYAQKDLDASKSIKIPQTNENTSPLFADYLKSADELKREFDESESKTRDLINAKFEPPQITNDKFMAVVDNSRTIFDEQYLGLLNLINYSKSDSAKIEGEITSRMDNLKSITDKLDDLSDELVISMSKSNDGDIHNVLNDMETLIDSINDYEE
;
A
#
# COMPACT_ATOMS: atom_id res chain seq x y z
N MET A 1 0.32 3.89 27.22
CA MET A 1 1.37 3.30 26.35
C MET A 1 1.50 1.76 26.42
N GLY A 2 0.79 1.03 27.30
CA GLY A 2 0.92 -0.44 27.38
C GLY A 2 0.12 -1.24 26.34
N ASN A 3 -1.07 -0.79 25.96
CA ASN A 3 -1.98 -1.57 25.09
C ASN A 3 -1.49 -1.70 23.64
N SER A 4 -0.74 -0.73 23.11
CA SER A 4 -0.25 -0.79 21.74
C SER A 4 0.78 -1.91 21.53
N LYS A 5 1.62 -2.22 22.53
CA LYS A 5 2.63 -3.28 22.40
C LYS A 5 2.01 -4.67 22.24
N ILE A 6 0.95 -4.97 22.98
CA ILE A 6 0.27 -6.26 22.92
C ILE A 6 -0.48 -6.40 21.59
N VAL A 7 -1.21 -5.37 21.19
CA VAL A 7 -1.92 -5.34 19.89
C VAL A 7 -0.93 -5.51 18.73
N ASN A 8 0.19 -4.79 18.75
CA ASN A 8 1.22 -4.90 17.72
C ASN A 8 1.84 -6.30 17.69
N LEU A 9 2.11 -6.90 18.85
CA LEU A 9 2.64 -8.26 18.93
C LEU A 9 1.68 -9.30 18.34
N LEU A 10 0.39 -9.17 18.65
CA LEU A 10 -0.65 -10.12 18.28
C LEU A 10 -1.08 -9.98 16.81
N PHE A 11 -1.18 -8.77 16.27
CA PHE A 11 -1.78 -8.56 14.95
C PHE A 11 -0.78 -8.14 13.87
N TYR A 12 0.45 -7.73 14.23
CA TYR A 12 1.36 -7.14 13.25
C TYR A 12 2.69 -7.91 13.16
N TRP A 13 3.28 -7.93 11.97
CA TRP A 13 4.68 -8.26 11.76
C TRP A 13 5.52 -6.99 11.85
N ARG A 14 6.78 -7.11 12.29
CA ARG A 14 7.73 -6.01 12.24
C ARG A 14 8.63 -6.23 11.03
N GLU A 15 8.52 -5.35 10.06
CA GLU A 15 9.23 -5.44 8.78
C GLU A 15 9.79 -4.05 8.46
N ASN A 16 11.09 -3.94 8.21
CA ASN A 16 11.77 -2.67 7.92
C ASN A 16 11.43 -1.53 8.90
N ASN A 17 11.48 -1.81 10.20
CA ASN A 17 11.08 -0.88 11.28
C ASN A 17 9.61 -0.44 11.31
N ARG A 18 8.75 -0.96 10.44
CA ARG A 18 7.32 -0.66 10.37
C ARG A 18 6.49 -1.85 10.88
N TYR A 19 5.26 -1.58 11.29
CA TYR A 19 4.29 -2.62 11.71
C TYR A 19 3.33 -2.90 10.56
N VAL A 20 3.28 -4.15 10.12
CA VAL A 20 2.46 -4.58 8.99
C VAL A 20 1.39 -5.55 9.47
N PHE A 21 0.12 -5.28 9.15
CA PHE A 21 -0.99 -6.13 9.60
C PHE A 21 -0.85 -7.57 9.07
N SER A 22 -0.77 -8.52 10.00
CA SER A 22 -0.57 -9.93 9.74
C SER A 22 -1.92 -10.65 9.63
N ARG A 23 -2.34 -10.88 8.39
CA ARG A 23 -3.53 -11.68 8.06
C ARG A 23 -3.48 -13.07 8.70
N THR A 24 -2.30 -13.70 8.68
CA THR A 24 -2.06 -15.02 9.28
C THR A 24 -2.24 -15.02 10.79
N LYS A 25 -1.69 -14.02 11.51
CA LYS A 25 -1.86 -13.93 12.96
C LYS A 25 -3.32 -13.67 13.34
N PHE A 26 -3.98 -12.75 12.64
CA PHE A 26 -5.41 -12.47 12.85
C PHE A 26 -6.27 -13.73 12.69
N LEU A 27 -6.08 -14.48 11.58
CA LEU A 27 -6.82 -15.70 11.31
C LEU A 27 -6.55 -16.78 12.37
N THR A 28 -5.29 -16.92 12.79
CA THR A 28 -4.87 -17.86 13.84
C THR A 28 -5.59 -17.58 15.16
N LEU A 29 -5.64 -16.31 15.56
CA LEU A 29 -6.32 -15.88 16.80
C LEU A 29 -7.84 -16.12 16.72
N ALA A 30 -8.45 -15.83 15.57
CA ALA A 30 -9.87 -16.07 15.34
C ALA A 30 -10.21 -17.57 15.43
N VAL A 31 -9.43 -18.42 14.77
CA VAL A 31 -9.60 -19.88 14.83
C VAL A 31 -9.42 -20.39 16.25
N PHE A 32 -8.39 -19.92 16.97
CA PHE A 32 -8.20 -20.26 18.38
C PHE A 32 -9.44 -19.91 19.22
N ALA A 33 -9.94 -18.69 19.12
CA ALA A 33 -11.09 -18.22 19.90
C ALA A 33 -12.35 -19.06 19.60
N VAL A 34 -12.63 -19.30 18.32
CA VAL A 34 -13.78 -20.12 17.89
C VAL A 34 -13.64 -21.55 18.40
N SER A 35 -12.53 -22.23 18.12
CA SER A 35 -12.30 -23.60 18.57
C SER A 35 -12.37 -23.74 20.09
N PHE A 36 -11.88 -22.74 20.83
CA PHE A 36 -11.89 -22.75 22.29
C PHE A 36 -13.31 -22.63 22.84
N ILE A 37 -14.11 -21.69 22.33
CA ILE A 37 -15.51 -21.52 22.74
C ILE A 37 -16.32 -22.80 22.51
N PHE A 38 -16.13 -23.48 21.38
CA PHE A 38 -16.87 -24.70 21.07
C PHE A 38 -16.42 -25.91 21.89
N THR A 39 -15.12 -26.01 22.21
CA THR A 39 -14.60 -27.16 22.97
C THR A 39 -14.80 -27.06 24.47
N LEU A 40 -14.92 -25.84 25.03
CA LEU A 40 -15.11 -25.60 26.46
C LEU A 40 -16.29 -26.36 27.09
N ASN A 41 -17.29 -26.72 26.29
CA ASN A 41 -18.48 -27.38 26.78
C ASN A 41 -18.42 -28.91 26.75
N GLU A 42 -17.50 -29.48 25.98
CA GLU A 42 -17.35 -30.95 25.85
C GLU A 42 -16.07 -31.47 26.50
N LEU A 43 -15.04 -30.63 26.54
CA LEU A 43 -13.73 -30.96 27.07
C LEU A 43 -13.47 -30.18 28.34
N SER A 44 -12.59 -30.69 29.19
CA SER A 44 -12.08 -29.88 30.30
C SER A 44 -11.42 -28.63 29.75
N PHE A 45 -11.39 -27.56 30.55
CA PHE A 45 -10.72 -26.31 30.17
C PHE A 45 -9.31 -26.54 29.62
N PHE A 46 -8.54 -27.42 30.28
CA PHE A 46 -7.19 -27.78 29.87
C PHE A 46 -7.14 -28.46 28.49
N PHE A 47 -8.02 -29.44 28.25
CA PHE A 47 -8.09 -30.12 26.94
C PHE A 47 -8.60 -29.19 25.83
N SER A 48 -9.51 -28.27 26.15
CA SER A 48 -10.00 -27.24 25.21
C SER A 48 -8.89 -26.30 24.75
N ILE A 49 -8.01 -25.88 25.67
CA ILE A 49 -6.81 -25.08 25.33
C ILE A 49 -5.91 -25.88 24.39
N ILE A 50 -5.55 -27.12 24.75
CA ILE A 50 -4.63 -27.94 23.95
C ILE A 50 -5.19 -28.15 22.55
N TYR A 51 -6.47 -28.50 22.44
CA TYR A 51 -7.13 -28.71 21.16
C TYR A 51 -7.10 -27.43 20.31
N SER A 52 -7.53 -26.30 20.87
CA SER A 52 -7.62 -25.03 20.15
C SER A 52 -6.24 -24.51 19.74
N LEU A 53 -5.22 -24.67 20.59
CA LEU A 53 -3.84 -24.40 20.24
C LEU A 53 -3.38 -25.28 19.08
N SER A 54 -3.67 -26.58 19.11
CA SER A 54 -3.27 -27.51 18.04
C SER A 54 -3.89 -27.13 16.69
N VAL A 55 -5.18 -26.82 16.66
CA VAL A 55 -5.88 -26.40 15.43
C VAL A 55 -5.36 -25.04 14.95
N SER A 56 -5.21 -24.06 15.84
CA SER A 56 -4.69 -22.73 15.48
C SER A 56 -3.24 -22.80 14.97
N LEU A 57 -2.41 -23.68 15.52
CA LEU A 57 -1.02 -23.89 15.07
C LEU A 57 -0.97 -24.42 13.63
N ILE A 58 -1.85 -25.36 13.28
CA ILE A 58 -1.95 -25.86 11.89
C ILE A 58 -2.31 -24.71 10.94
N VAL A 59 -3.28 -23.88 11.32
CA VAL A 59 -3.69 -22.71 10.53
C VAL A 59 -2.56 -21.70 10.40
N PHE A 60 -1.82 -21.45 11.48
CA PHE A 60 -0.67 -20.56 11.47
C PHE A 60 0.41 -21.06 10.50
N ILE A 61 0.78 -22.35 10.58
CA ILE A 61 1.78 -22.96 9.70
C ILE A 61 1.34 -22.88 8.23
N ALA A 62 0.07 -23.20 7.95
CA ALA A 62 -0.48 -23.12 6.60
C ALA A 62 -0.49 -21.69 6.06
N GLY A 63 -0.97 -20.72 6.87
CA GLY A 63 -0.99 -19.31 6.48
C GLY A 63 0.41 -18.72 6.33
N PHE A 64 1.38 -19.15 7.13
CA PHE A 64 2.78 -18.76 7.01
C PHE A 64 3.41 -19.32 5.73
N ALA A 65 3.14 -20.59 5.40
CA ALA A 65 3.60 -21.19 4.15
C ALA A 65 3.03 -20.47 2.92
N VAL A 66 1.73 -20.13 2.94
CA VAL A 66 1.09 -19.35 1.87
C VAL A 66 1.72 -17.96 1.75
N HIS A 67 1.96 -17.29 2.87
CA HIS A 67 2.59 -15.96 2.88
C HIS A 67 4.01 -15.97 2.30
N ASN A 68 4.79 -17.04 2.49
CA ASN A 68 6.13 -17.15 1.93
C ASN A 68 6.14 -17.50 0.43
N ILE A 69 5.07 -18.10 -0.09
CA ILE A 69 4.98 -18.54 -1.50
C ILE A 69 4.33 -17.47 -2.36
N VAL A 70 3.25 -16.89 -1.84
CA VAL A 70 2.52 -15.82 -2.50
C VAL A 70 2.99 -14.57 -1.80
N ASP A 71 3.82 -13.78 -2.49
CA ASP A 71 4.21 -12.44 -2.08
C ASP A 71 2.95 -11.56 -2.12
N ILE A 72 2.05 -11.81 -1.17
CA ILE A 72 0.79 -11.10 -1.03
C ILE A 72 1.21 -9.77 -0.43
N ASP A 73 1.51 -8.82 -1.32
CA ASP A 73 1.83 -7.44 -0.99
C ASP A 73 0.96 -7.02 0.18
N ALA A 74 1.62 -6.85 1.32
CA ALA A 74 1.00 -6.33 2.50
C ALA A 74 0.82 -4.85 2.25
N GLY A 75 -0.27 -4.51 1.54
CA GLY A 75 -0.64 -3.12 1.29
C GLY A 75 -0.48 -2.34 2.58
N PHE A 76 0.28 -1.25 2.51
CA PHE A 76 0.60 -0.43 3.66
C PHE A 76 -0.70 0.04 4.32
N TYR A 77 -0.83 -0.24 5.61
CA TYR A 77 -1.92 0.27 6.42
C TYR A 77 -1.34 1.13 7.54
N GLU A 78 -1.46 2.45 7.40
CA GLU A 78 -1.15 3.44 8.45
C GLU A 78 -2.33 3.63 9.43
N GLY A 79 -3.37 2.81 9.30
CA GLY A 79 -4.61 2.91 10.06
C GLY A 79 -4.54 2.31 11.45
N ASN A 80 -5.60 2.53 12.24
CA ASN A 80 -5.81 1.76 13.45
C ASN A 80 -6.14 0.28 13.09
N PRO A 81 -5.95 -0.68 14.00
CA PRO A 81 -6.22 -2.11 13.73
C PRO A 81 -7.65 -2.41 13.27
N GLY A 82 -8.62 -1.59 13.67
CA GLY A 82 -10.01 -1.73 13.24
C GLY A 82 -10.17 -1.45 11.74
N ASP A 83 -9.50 -0.41 11.25
CA ASP A 83 -9.47 -0.09 9.83
C ASP A 83 -8.73 -1.17 9.05
N ASP A 84 -7.61 -1.69 9.54
CA ASP A 84 -6.85 -2.75 8.85
C ASP A 84 -7.68 -4.04 8.72
N ILE A 85 -8.37 -4.42 9.79
CA ILE A 85 -9.30 -5.56 9.79
C ILE A 85 -10.44 -5.29 8.82
N ARG A 86 -11.02 -4.08 8.82
CA ARG A 86 -12.09 -3.70 7.91
C ARG A 86 -11.62 -3.78 6.45
N HIS A 87 -10.46 -3.25 6.12
CA HIS A 87 -9.89 -3.31 4.77
C HIS A 87 -9.62 -4.75 4.36
N PHE A 88 -9.00 -5.54 5.24
CA PHE A 88 -8.76 -6.96 5.01
C PHE A 88 -10.06 -7.72 4.70
N LEU A 89 -11.10 -7.50 5.49
CA LEU A 89 -12.37 -8.23 5.39
C LEU A 89 -13.27 -7.77 4.24
N PHE A 90 -13.23 -6.51 3.82
CA PHE A 90 -14.24 -5.97 2.91
C PHE A 90 -13.70 -5.39 1.60
N PHE A 91 -12.41 -5.06 1.52
CA PHE A 91 -11.86 -4.30 0.41
C PHE A 91 -10.75 -5.07 -0.32
N TRP A 92 -10.72 -5.02 -1.64
CA TRP A 92 -9.51 -5.35 -2.40
C TRP A 92 -8.59 -4.14 -2.44
N ASN A 93 -7.29 -4.40 -2.48
CA ASN A 93 -6.28 -3.38 -2.71
C ASN A 93 -6.09 -3.25 -4.22
N ASP A 94 -6.43 -2.11 -4.80
CA ASP A 94 -6.32 -1.81 -6.24
C ASP A 94 -5.06 -0.98 -6.56
N GLY A 95 -4.10 -0.87 -5.62
CA GLY A 95 -2.87 -0.08 -5.76
C GLY A 95 -2.74 1.01 -4.68
N TYR A 96 -1.82 1.97 -4.86
CA TYR A 96 -1.49 3.01 -3.86
C TYR A 96 -2.74 3.64 -3.21
N ARG A 97 -2.99 3.23 -1.96
CA ARG A 97 -4.08 3.70 -1.07
C ARG A 97 -5.51 3.64 -1.65
N LYS A 98 -5.75 2.92 -2.76
CA LYS A 98 -7.08 2.77 -3.36
C LYS A 98 -7.72 1.44 -2.96
N PHE A 99 -8.77 1.55 -2.14
CA PHE A 99 -9.53 0.40 -1.66
C PHE A 99 -10.90 0.34 -2.33
N ARG A 100 -11.20 -0.81 -2.94
CA ARG A 100 -12.50 -1.05 -3.56
C ARG A 100 -13.28 -2.08 -2.77
N LEU A 101 -14.51 -1.72 -2.40
CA LEU A 101 -15.41 -2.63 -1.71
C LEU A 101 -15.66 -3.87 -2.58
N SER A 102 -15.38 -5.04 -2.01
CA SER A 102 -15.45 -6.30 -2.70
C SER A 102 -16.74 -7.04 -2.38
N LYS A 103 -17.57 -7.25 -3.41
CA LYS A 103 -18.78 -8.08 -3.30
C LYS A 103 -18.45 -9.52 -2.91
N THR A 104 -17.31 -10.05 -3.38
CA THR A 104 -16.89 -11.43 -3.10
C THR A 104 -16.33 -11.57 -1.68
N LYS A 105 -15.60 -10.57 -1.16
CA LYS A 105 -15.22 -10.56 0.25
C LYS A 105 -16.43 -10.37 1.18
N LEU A 106 -17.38 -9.50 0.83
CA LEU A 106 -18.65 -9.37 1.56
C LEU A 106 -19.40 -10.70 1.62
N LEU A 107 -19.50 -11.41 0.50
CA LEU A 107 -20.10 -12.74 0.46
C LEU A 107 -19.34 -13.75 1.32
N THR A 108 -18.00 -13.72 1.28
CA THR A 108 -17.13 -14.56 2.12
C THR A 108 -17.41 -14.33 3.60
N VAL A 109 -17.44 -13.06 4.03
CA VAL A 109 -17.74 -12.68 5.42
C VAL A 109 -19.16 -13.11 5.80
N ALA A 110 -20.14 -12.92 4.92
CA ALA A 110 -21.51 -13.35 5.15
C ALA A 110 -21.62 -14.87 5.34
N LEU A 111 -20.93 -15.66 4.52
CA LEU A 111 -20.89 -17.12 4.65
C LEU A 111 -20.28 -17.55 5.99
N VAL A 112 -19.19 -16.90 6.41
CA VAL A 112 -18.58 -17.17 7.72
C VAL A 112 -19.54 -16.83 8.86
N ILE A 113 -20.22 -15.68 8.80
CA ILE A 113 -21.21 -15.28 9.82
C ILE A 113 -22.37 -16.27 9.88
N ILE A 114 -22.92 -16.68 8.73
CA ILE A 114 -23.99 -17.68 8.66
C ILE A 114 -23.51 -19.02 9.25
N GLY A 115 -22.29 -19.43 8.92
CA GLY A 115 -21.67 -20.64 9.49
C GLY A 115 -21.55 -20.59 11.00
N LEU A 116 -21.07 -19.46 11.55
CA LEU A 116 -20.98 -19.25 12.99
C LEU A 116 -22.37 -19.28 13.65
N ILE A 117 -23.36 -18.59 13.08
CA ILE A 117 -24.74 -18.61 13.60
C ILE A 117 -25.31 -20.03 13.57
N SER A 118 -25.11 -20.76 12.47
CA SER A 118 -25.56 -22.14 12.32
C SER A 118 -24.89 -23.07 13.34
N GLY A 119 -23.58 -22.96 13.53
CA GLY A 119 -22.84 -23.73 14.53
C GLY A 119 -23.32 -23.43 15.95
N ILE A 120 -23.47 -22.14 16.30
CA ILE A 120 -23.99 -21.71 17.61
C ILE A 120 -25.42 -22.24 17.82
N ALA A 121 -26.30 -22.15 16.83
CA ALA A 121 -27.67 -22.65 16.93
C ALA A 121 -27.71 -24.16 17.13
N SER A 122 -26.89 -24.92 16.38
CA SER A 122 -26.77 -26.38 16.51
C SER A 122 -26.26 -26.77 17.90
N TYR A 123 -25.29 -26.01 18.40
CA TYR A 123 -24.75 -26.18 19.75
C TYR A 123 -25.84 -25.99 20.82
N PHE A 124 -26.64 -24.92 20.75
CA PHE A 124 -27.75 -24.68 21.68
C PHE A 124 -28.94 -25.64 21.51
N ALA A 125 -29.09 -26.24 20.33
CA ALA A 125 -30.08 -27.29 20.07
C ALA A 125 -29.70 -28.65 20.68
N GLY A 126 -28.48 -28.79 21.24
CA GLY A 126 -28.02 -30.01 21.87
C GLY A 126 -27.43 -31.04 20.91
N GLU A 127 -27.09 -30.66 19.68
CA GLU A 127 -26.58 -31.58 18.65
C GLU A 127 -25.13 -32.05 18.89
N GLY A 128 -24.51 -31.67 20.01
CA GLY A 128 -23.10 -31.95 20.29
C GLY A 128 -22.16 -30.98 19.57
N GLY A 129 -21.07 -30.61 20.24
CA GLY A 129 -20.05 -29.67 19.79
C GLY A 129 -19.38 -30.11 18.49
N LEU A 130 -19.21 -31.41 18.25
CA LEU A 130 -18.69 -31.91 16.98
C LEU A 130 -19.61 -31.64 15.79
N ILE A 131 -20.94 -31.74 15.95
CA ILE A 131 -21.89 -31.42 14.88
C ILE A 131 -21.93 -29.92 14.63
N ALA A 132 -21.94 -29.11 15.70
CA ALA A 132 -21.85 -27.66 15.62
C ALA A 132 -20.57 -27.20 14.88
N LEU A 133 -19.42 -27.82 15.17
CA LEU A 133 -18.17 -27.56 14.46
C LEU A 133 -18.24 -28.01 12.99
N GLY A 134 -18.83 -29.18 12.72
CA GLY A 134 -19.04 -29.66 11.36
C GLY A 134 -19.82 -28.65 10.50
N ASN A 135 -20.89 -28.07 11.05
CA ASN A 135 -21.68 -27.04 10.38
C ASN A 135 -20.84 -25.81 10.06
N ILE A 136 -20.03 -25.31 11.01
CA ILE A 136 -19.13 -24.18 10.76
C ILE A 136 -18.13 -24.50 9.64
N LEU A 137 -17.53 -25.68 9.67
CA LEU A 137 -16.52 -26.08 8.67
C LEU A 137 -17.10 -26.11 7.26
N VAL A 138 -18.33 -26.57 7.08
CA VAL A 138 -19.01 -26.55 5.76
C VAL A 138 -19.08 -25.13 5.20
N PHE A 139 -19.51 -24.17 6.01
CA PHE A 139 -19.57 -22.76 5.59
C PHE A 139 -18.20 -22.14 5.37
N VAL A 140 -17.19 -22.51 6.17
CA VAL A 140 -15.80 -22.07 5.95
C VAL A 140 -15.27 -22.57 4.61
N VAL A 141 -15.56 -23.82 4.21
CA VAL A 141 -15.18 -24.34 2.89
C VAL A 141 -15.82 -23.52 1.78
N PHE A 142 -17.12 -23.22 1.88
CA PHE A 142 -17.79 -22.35 0.91
C PHE A 142 -17.22 -20.93 0.88
N ALA A 143 -16.86 -20.38 2.05
CA ALA A 143 -16.22 -19.07 2.16
C ALA A 143 -14.84 -19.06 1.47
N ILE A 144 -14.02 -20.09 1.65
CA ILE A 144 -12.72 -20.23 0.96
C ILE A 144 -12.93 -20.26 -0.56
N ILE A 145 -13.89 -21.05 -1.05
CA ILE A 145 -14.19 -21.12 -2.48
C ILE A 145 -14.62 -19.75 -3.01
N ALA A 146 -15.54 -19.06 -2.31
CA ALA A 146 -16.01 -17.73 -2.68
C ALA A 146 -14.87 -16.69 -2.68
N PHE A 147 -13.96 -16.77 -1.70
CA PHE A 147 -12.79 -15.91 -1.62
C PHE A 147 -11.83 -16.15 -2.79
N VAL A 148 -11.51 -17.41 -3.10
CA VAL A 148 -10.62 -17.78 -4.23
C VAL A 148 -11.22 -17.32 -5.56
N ILE A 149 -12.51 -17.56 -5.80
CA ILE A 149 -13.21 -17.04 -6.99
C ILE A 149 -13.09 -15.51 -7.03
N GLY A 150 -13.29 -14.85 -5.90
CA GLY A 150 -13.16 -13.40 -5.79
C GLY A 150 -11.76 -12.88 -6.08
N ALA A 151 -10.73 -13.56 -5.60
CA ALA A 151 -9.34 -13.23 -5.84
C ALA A 151 -8.97 -13.42 -7.32
N VAL A 152 -9.42 -14.51 -7.95
CA VAL A 152 -9.21 -14.75 -9.38
C VAL A 152 -9.91 -13.69 -10.23
N ILE A 153 -11.18 -13.36 -9.93
CA ILE A 153 -11.90 -12.29 -10.64
C ILE A 153 -11.18 -10.95 -10.46
N HIS A 154 -10.73 -10.64 -9.24
CA HIS A 154 -9.99 -9.42 -8.96
C HIS A 154 -8.68 -9.36 -9.75
N GLN A 155 -7.90 -10.44 -9.79
CA GLN A 155 -6.67 -10.51 -10.56
C GLN A 155 -6.93 -10.34 -12.07
N LEU A 156 -7.95 -11.01 -12.62
CA LEU A 156 -8.32 -10.91 -14.03
C LEU A 156 -8.87 -9.54 -14.43
N THR A 157 -9.55 -8.83 -13.52
CA THR A 157 -10.14 -7.51 -13.78
C THR A 157 -9.25 -6.34 -13.36
N GLY A 158 -8.28 -6.58 -12.48
CA GLY A 158 -7.28 -5.61 -12.03
C GLY A 158 -6.08 -5.50 -12.98
N HIS A 159 -5.87 -6.48 -13.86
CA HIS A 159 -4.80 -6.41 -14.88
C HIS A 159 -5.05 -5.39 -16.01
N ASP A 160 -6.21 -4.75 -16.08
CA ASP A 160 -6.45 -3.65 -17.03
C ASP A 160 -5.82 -2.32 -16.57
N HIS A 161 -5.17 -2.27 -15.40
CA HIS A 161 -4.60 -1.04 -14.86
C HIS A 161 -3.34 -0.53 -15.59
N SER A 162 -2.67 -1.32 -16.43
CA SER A 162 -1.63 -0.77 -17.33
C SER A 162 -2.21 0.09 -18.45
N ARG A 163 -3.44 -0.19 -18.90
CA ARG A 163 -4.15 0.65 -19.88
C ARG A 163 -4.89 1.83 -19.25
N TYR A 164 -5.30 1.71 -17.99
CA TYR A 164 -5.90 2.83 -17.26
C TYR A 164 -4.87 3.75 -16.63
N ALA A 165 -3.67 3.31 -16.26
CA ALA A 165 -2.57 4.22 -15.91
C ALA A 165 -2.26 5.15 -17.10
N GLN A 166 -2.21 4.60 -18.32
CA GLN A 166 -1.96 5.40 -19.52
C GLN A 166 -3.14 6.31 -19.92
N LYS A 167 -4.39 5.89 -19.65
CA LYS A 167 -5.59 6.69 -19.97
C LYS A 167 -5.97 7.71 -18.88
N ASP A 168 -5.62 7.46 -17.62
CA ASP A 168 -5.75 8.41 -16.51
C ASP A 168 -4.51 9.32 -16.36
N LEU A 169 -3.40 9.03 -17.04
CA LEU A 169 -2.32 10.01 -17.30
C LEU A 169 -2.77 11.07 -18.32
N ASP A 170 -3.48 10.67 -19.37
CA ASP A 170 -4.16 11.60 -20.30
C ASP A 170 -5.38 12.31 -19.66
N ALA A 171 -5.95 11.71 -18.61
CA ALA A 171 -7.06 12.25 -17.83
C ALA A 171 -6.64 12.64 -16.40
N SER A 172 -5.36 12.99 -16.18
CA SER A 172 -4.97 13.84 -15.08
C SER A 172 -5.84 15.07 -15.23
N LYS A 173 -6.86 15.16 -14.37
CA LYS A 173 -7.67 16.36 -14.19
C LYS A 173 -6.68 17.48 -14.22
N SER A 174 -6.72 18.30 -15.28
CA SER A 174 -5.92 19.49 -15.42
C SER A 174 -5.95 20.17 -14.06
N ILE A 175 -4.88 19.98 -13.29
CA ILE A 175 -4.65 20.77 -12.10
C ILE A 175 -4.68 22.16 -12.70
N LYS A 176 -5.68 22.95 -12.32
CA LYS A 176 -5.76 24.32 -12.80
C LYS A 176 -4.55 24.99 -12.17
N ILE A 177 -3.43 24.96 -12.89
CA ILE A 177 -2.24 25.73 -12.58
C ILE A 177 -2.79 27.14 -12.35
N PRO A 178 -2.67 27.68 -11.14
CA PRO A 178 -3.10 29.03 -10.88
C PRO A 178 -2.42 29.90 -11.94
N GLN A 179 -3.22 30.56 -12.79
CA GLN A 179 -2.64 31.48 -13.75
C GLN A 179 -1.92 32.55 -12.93
N THR A 180 -0.62 32.71 -13.19
CA THR A 180 0.23 33.71 -12.57
C THR A 180 -0.49 35.05 -12.63
N ASN A 181 -0.86 35.58 -11.47
CA ASN A 181 -1.54 36.87 -11.41
C ASN A 181 -0.60 37.95 -11.94
N GLU A 182 -1.09 38.90 -12.73
CA GLU A 182 -0.29 40.09 -13.15
C GLU A 182 0.22 40.94 -11.97
N ASN A 183 -0.16 40.59 -10.73
CA ASN A 183 0.26 41.21 -9.48
C ASN A 183 1.31 40.39 -8.70
N THR A 184 1.97 39.39 -9.30
CA THR A 184 3.09 38.69 -8.63
C THR A 184 4.13 39.72 -8.22
N SER A 185 4.44 39.76 -6.93
CA SER A 185 5.41 40.70 -6.37
C SER A 185 6.75 40.57 -7.13
N PRO A 186 7.40 41.68 -7.53
CA PRO A 186 8.71 41.64 -8.17
C PRO A 186 9.75 40.86 -7.35
N LEU A 187 9.53 40.77 -6.02
CA LEU A 187 10.38 40.05 -5.07
C LEU A 187 10.41 38.52 -5.29
N PHE A 188 9.37 37.92 -5.88
CA PHE A 188 9.29 36.47 -6.07
C PHE A 188 9.39 36.02 -7.54
N ALA A 189 9.64 36.96 -8.45
CA ALA A 189 9.72 36.68 -9.89
C ALA A 189 10.90 35.75 -10.24
N ASP A 190 12.04 35.91 -9.57
CA ASP A 190 13.22 35.06 -9.78
C ASP A 190 13.00 33.63 -9.29
N TYR A 191 12.28 33.46 -8.19
CA TYR A 191 11.88 32.15 -7.67
C TYR A 191 10.91 31.44 -8.60
N LEU A 192 9.93 32.17 -9.15
CA LEU A 192 9.00 31.61 -10.14
C LEU A 192 9.73 31.12 -11.39
N LYS A 193 10.64 31.94 -11.91
CA LYS A 193 11.45 31.57 -13.07
C LYS A 193 12.29 30.31 -12.79
N SER A 194 12.92 30.25 -11.63
CA SER A 194 13.73 29.09 -11.22
C SER A 194 12.88 27.84 -11.06
N ALA A 195 11.66 27.97 -10.54
CA ALA A 195 10.71 26.86 -10.42
C ALA A 195 10.27 26.32 -11.79
N ASP A 196 10.01 27.21 -12.76
CA ASP A 196 9.65 26.84 -14.12
C ASP A 196 10.82 26.17 -14.85
N GLU A 197 12.05 26.62 -14.62
CA GLU A 197 13.27 25.98 -15.13
C GLU A 197 13.41 24.55 -14.57
N LEU A 198 13.27 24.38 -13.24
CA LEU A 198 13.30 23.07 -12.60
C LEU A 198 12.19 22.13 -13.12
N LYS A 199 10.99 22.67 -13.40
CA LYS A 199 9.90 21.88 -13.97
C LYS A 199 10.25 21.34 -15.35
N ARG A 200 10.82 22.17 -16.20
CA ARG A 200 11.25 21.74 -17.54
C ARG A 200 12.37 20.69 -17.44
N GLU A 201 13.35 20.92 -16.57
CA GLU A 201 14.44 19.96 -16.35
C GLU A 201 13.89 18.61 -15.88
N PHE A 202 12.98 18.62 -14.90
CA PHE A 202 12.31 17.42 -14.44
C PHE A 202 11.55 16.70 -15.57
N ASP A 203 10.75 17.41 -16.37
CA ASP A 203 10.00 16.81 -17.48
C ASP A 203 10.93 16.13 -18.51
N GLU A 204 12.08 16.76 -18.81
CA GLU A 204 13.11 16.21 -19.71
C GLU A 204 13.77 14.95 -19.11
N SER A 205 14.16 15.00 -17.84
CA SER A 205 14.77 13.88 -17.12
C SER A 205 13.80 12.71 -16.94
N GLU A 206 12.52 12.97 -16.67
CA GLU A 206 11.48 11.95 -16.57
C GLU A 206 11.30 11.20 -17.88
N SER A 207 11.17 11.92 -18.98
CA SER A 207 11.03 11.31 -20.31
C SER A 207 12.24 10.41 -20.63
N LYS A 208 13.45 10.92 -20.40
CA LYS A 208 14.70 10.17 -20.63
C LYS A 208 14.76 8.91 -19.77
N THR A 209 14.45 9.01 -18.48
CA THR A 209 14.49 7.86 -17.54
C THR A 209 13.48 6.79 -17.94
N ARG A 210 12.26 7.16 -18.33
CA ARG A 210 11.25 6.20 -18.81
C ARG A 210 11.70 5.45 -20.06
N ASP A 211 12.30 6.17 -21.01
CA ASP A 211 12.85 5.56 -22.23
C ASP A 211 13.95 4.55 -21.90
N LEU A 212 14.83 4.88 -20.95
CA LEU A 212 15.90 3.99 -20.49
C LEU A 212 15.36 2.76 -19.75
N ILE A 213 14.36 2.91 -18.88
CA ILE A 213 13.71 1.80 -18.18
C ILE A 213 13.11 0.82 -19.21
N ASN A 214 12.39 1.34 -20.21
CA ASN A 214 11.79 0.53 -21.26
C ASN A 214 12.82 -0.16 -22.15
N ALA A 215 13.96 0.49 -22.41
CA ALA A 215 15.04 -0.08 -23.20
C ALA A 215 15.79 -1.19 -22.44
N LYS A 216 15.96 -1.07 -21.12
CA LYS A 216 16.69 -2.06 -20.30
C LYS A 216 15.81 -3.24 -19.89
N PHE A 217 14.58 -2.96 -19.47
CA PHE A 217 13.65 -3.96 -18.98
C PHE A 217 12.46 -4.01 -19.94
N GLU A 218 12.51 -4.87 -20.96
CA GLU A 218 11.39 -5.00 -21.90
C GLU A 218 10.09 -5.32 -21.13
N PRO A 219 9.02 -4.52 -21.29
CA PRO A 219 7.72 -4.86 -20.73
C PRO A 219 7.24 -6.23 -21.24
N PRO A 220 6.54 -7.05 -20.43
CA PRO A 220 5.88 -6.73 -19.15
C PRO A 220 6.64 -7.30 -17.93
N GLN A 221 7.94 -7.06 -17.82
CA GLN A 221 8.70 -7.54 -16.66
C GLN A 221 8.30 -6.79 -15.39
N ILE A 222 8.13 -7.51 -14.28
CA ILE A 222 7.86 -6.93 -12.94
C ILE A 222 8.89 -5.84 -12.59
N THR A 223 10.13 -6.01 -13.02
CA THR A 223 11.18 -5.01 -12.84
C THR A 223 10.85 -3.71 -13.58
N ASN A 224 10.39 -3.77 -14.84
CA ASN A 224 9.95 -2.57 -15.57
C ASN A 224 8.83 -1.85 -14.80
N ASP A 225 7.80 -2.59 -14.38
CA ASP A 225 6.65 -2.03 -13.67
C ASP A 225 7.05 -1.35 -12.35
N LYS A 226 7.96 -1.97 -11.58
CA LYS A 226 8.48 -1.39 -10.33
C LYS A 226 9.22 -0.08 -10.58
N PHE A 227 10.10 -0.05 -11.56
CA PHE A 227 10.86 1.14 -11.91
C PHE A 227 9.94 2.26 -12.41
N MET A 228 8.96 1.93 -13.25
CA MET A 228 7.96 2.89 -13.72
C MET A 228 7.14 3.47 -12.57
N ALA A 229 6.74 2.65 -11.59
CA ALA A 229 6.00 3.12 -10.42
C ALA A 229 6.78 4.14 -9.58
N VAL A 230 8.10 3.98 -9.43
CA VAL A 230 8.94 4.95 -8.72
C VAL A 230 8.99 6.29 -9.47
N VAL A 231 9.12 6.26 -10.81
CA VAL A 231 9.09 7.47 -11.64
C VAL A 231 7.71 8.14 -11.63
N ASP A 232 6.62 7.37 -11.65
CA ASP A 232 5.26 7.88 -11.52
C ASP A 232 5.06 8.58 -10.16
N ASN A 233 5.61 7.99 -9.10
CA ASN A 233 5.53 8.57 -7.76
C ASN A 233 6.33 9.87 -7.68
N SER A 234 7.55 9.92 -8.22
CA SER A 234 8.35 11.14 -8.23
C SER A 234 7.67 12.28 -8.98
N ARG A 235 6.98 11.98 -10.10
CA ARG A 235 6.17 12.96 -10.83
C ARG A 235 5.09 13.57 -9.95
N THR A 236 4.36 12.72 -9.24
CA THR A 236 3.25 13.16 -8.37
C THR A 236 3.75 14.12 -7.30
N ILE A 237 4.82 13.74 -6.59
CA ILE A 237 5.41 14.56 -5.52
C ILE A 237 6.01 15.86 -6.08
N PHE A 238 6.67 15.79 -7.23
CA PHE A 238 7.20 16.99 -7.88
C PHE A 238 6.09 18.00 -8.20
N ASP A 239 4.99 17.54 -8.81
CA ASP A 239 3.86 18.41 -9.16
C ASP A 239 3.18 19.00 -7.90
N GLU A 240 3.10 18.24 -6.80
CA GLU A 240 2.60 18.72 -5.50
C GLU A 240 3.49 19.83 -4.92
N GLN A 241 4.82 19.61 -4.88
CA GLN A 241 5.77 20.60 -4.40
C GLN A 241 5.77 21.87 -5.26
N TYR A 242 5.70 21.70 -6.59
CA TYR A 242 5.65 22.80 -7.54
C TYR A 242 4.37 23.63 -7.37
N LEU A 243 3.21 22.98 -7.22
CA LEU A 243 1.95 23.67 -6.95
C LEU A 243 1.95 24.37 -5.59
N GLY A 244 2.49 23.74 -4.55
CA GLY A 244 2.68 24.34 -3.24
C GLY A 244 3.52 25.62 -3.32
N LEU A 245 4.64 25.56 -4.06
CA LEU A 245 5.51 26.69 -4.33
C LEU A 245 4.79 27.81 -5.09
N LEU A 246 4.04 27.50 -6.16
CA LEU A 246 3.27 28.48 -6.91
C LEU A 246 2.21 29.16 -6.04
N ASN A 247 1.49 28.41 -5.22
CA ASN A 247 0.50 28.98 -4.29
C ASN A 247 1.17 29.92 -3.31
N LEU A 248 2.31 29.52 -2.75
CA LEU A 248 3.04 30.32 -1.81
C LEU A 248 3.51 31.64 -2.46
N ILE A 249 4.08 31.58 -3.65
CA ILE A 249 4.49 32.77 -4.42
C ILE A 249 3.30 33.68 -4.73
N ASN A 250 2.17 33.10 -5.19
CA ASN A 250 1.00 33.85 -5.64
C ASN A 250 0.20 34.49 -4.50
N TYR A 251 0.19 33.89 -3.30
CA TYR A 251 -0.63 34.35 -2.17
C TYR A 251 0.18 35.10 -1.09
N SER A 252 1.51 35.13 -1.19
CA SER A 252 2.36 35.88 -0.26
C SER A 252 2.32 37.38 -0.55
N LYS A 253 1.69 38.14 0.36
CA LYS A 253 1.51 39.60 0.23
C LYS A 253 2.68 40.43 0.77
N SER A 254 3.59 39.81 1.50
CA SER A 254 4.72 40.48 2.13
C SER A 254 5.89 39.53 2.21
N ASP A 255 7.09 40.03 1.92
CA ASP A 255 8.32 39.31 2.18
C ASP A 255 8.48 39.08 3.68
N SER A 256 8.70 37.83 4.06
CA SER A 256 9.03 37.45 5.43
C SER A 256 10.01 36.30 5.36
N ALA A 257 11.00 36.30 6.24
CA ALA A 257 12.02 35.25 6.29
C ALA A 257 11.43 33.83 6.41
N LYS A 258 10.22 33.70 6.98
CA LYS A 258 9.50 32.43 7.05
C LYS A 258 8.99 31.97 5.68
N ILE A 259 8.44 32.88 4.88
CA ILE A 259 7.94 32.62 3.53
C ILE A 259 9.09 32.30 2.59
N GLU A 260 10.18 33.07 2.67
CA GLU A 260 11.39 32.81 1.89
C GLU A 260 12.05 31.47 2.24
N GLY A 261 12.10 31.12 3.53
CA GLY A 261 12.60 29.82 3.98
C GLY A 261 11.78 28.65 3.44
N GLU A 262 10.45 28.78 3.38
CA GLU A 262 9.55 27.76 2.82
C GLU A 262 9.69 27.66 1.29
N ILE A 263 9.82 28.79 0.57
CA ILE A 263 10.13 28.81 -0.87
C ILE A 263 11.42 28.06 -1.16
N THR A 264 12.47 28.39 -0.41
CA THR A 264 13.80 27.79 -0.58
C THR A 264 13.74 26.28 -0.33
N SER A 265 13.08 25.86 0.77
CA SER A 265 12.91 24.45 1.09
C SER A 265 12.18 23.68 -0.02
N ARG A 266 11.13 24.27 -0.60
CA ARG A 266 10.39 23.61 -1.69
C ARG A 266 11.20 23.56 -2.98
N MET A 267 11.98 24.59 -3.29
CA MET A 267 12.92 24.55 -4.43
C MET A 267 14.01 23.50 -4.24
N ASP A 268 14.56 23.39 -3.03
CA ASP A 268 15.56 22.37 -2.71
C ASP A 268 14.97 20.95 -2.87
N ASN A 269 13.71 20.75 -2.47
CA ASN A 269 13.00 19.50 -2.70
C ASN A 269 12.79 19.21 -4.19
N LEU A 270 12.30 20.18 -4.97
CA LEU A 270 12.13 20.03 -6.42
C LEU A 270 13.45 19.64 -7.09
N LYS A 271 14.53 20.34 -6.75
CA LYS A 271 15.86 20.05 -7.27
C LYS A 271 16.34 18.66 -6.86
N SER A 272 16.19 18.29 -5.58
CA SER A 272 16.62 16.98 -5.09
C SER A 272 15.88 15.84 -5.78
N ILE A 273 14.60 16.01 -6.12
CA ILE A 273 13.83 15.02 -6.88
C ILE A 273 14.39 14.89 -8.30
N THR A 274 14.65 16.01 -8.99
CA THR A 274 15.24 16.02 -10.33
C THR A 274 16.63 15.38 -10.33
N ASP A 275 17.51 15.76 -9.40
CA ASP A 275 18.87 15.21 -9.28
C ASP A 275 18.84 13.68 -9.08
N LYS A 276 17.91 13.15 -8.26
CA LYS A 276 17.77 11.70 -8.07
C LYS A 276 17.22 10.97 -9.30
N LEU A 277 16.40 11.64 -10.10
CA LEU A 277 15.91 11.08 -11.36
C LEU A 277 17.02 11.02 -12.41
N ASP A 278 17.91 12.01 -12.42
CA ASP A 278 19.12 12.02 -13.25
C ASP A 278 20.12 10.95 -12.82
N ASP A 279 20.37 10.79 -11.51
CA ASP A 279 21.19 9.71 -10.96
C ASP A 279 20.68 8.33 -11.43
N LEU A 280 19.35 8.13 -11.40
CA LEU A 280 18.73 6.89 -11.87
C LEU A 280 18.95 6.69 -13.38
N SER A 281 18.77 7.75 -14.16
CA SER A 281 19.06 7.76 -15.60
C SER A 281 20.50 7.35 -15.88
N ASP A 282 21.47 7.93 -15.17
CA ASP A 282 22.88 7.67 -15.37
C ASP A 282 23.26 6.24 -14.96
N GLU A 283 22.72 5.73 -13.85
CA GLU A 283 22.91 4.33 -13.45
C GLU A 283 22.26 3.34 -14.43
N LEU A 284 21.10 3.68 -15.02
CA LEU A 284 20.50 2.87 -16.08
C LEU A 284 21.40 2.82 -17.32
N VAL A 285 21.99 3.95 -17.73
CA VAL A 285 22.94 3.99 -18.86
C VAL A 285 24.22 3.18 -18.56
N ILE A 286 24.81 3.35 -17.37
CA ILE A 286 26.00 2.61 -16.95
C ILE A 286 25.72 1.12 -16.92
N SER A 287 24.56 0.73 -16.39
CA SER A 287 24.17 -0.66 -16.22
C SER A 287 23.61 -1.33 -17.48
N MET A 288 23.27 -0.57 -18.52
CA MET A 288 23.13 -1.11 -19.89
C MET A 288 24.49 -1.44 -20.50
N SER A 289 25.53 -0.69 -20.12
CA SER A 289 26.90 -0.87 -20.63
C SER A 289 27.71 -1.90 -19.83
N LYS A 290 27.31 -2.22 -18.59
CA LYS A 290 27.95 -3.16 -17.67
C LYS A 290 26.90 -3.94 -16.89
N SER A 291 27.10 -5.24 -16.67
CA SER A 291 26.16 -6.09 -15.92
C SER A 291 26.27 -5.90 -14.40
N ASN A 292 26.00 -4.70 -13.87
CA ASN A 292 25.92 -4.43 -12.43
C ASN A 292 24.56 -3.83 -12.07
N ASP A 293 23.64 -4.66 -11.56
CA ASP A 293 22.27 -4.24 -11.22
C ASP A 293 22.13 -3.75 -9.76
N GLY A 294 23.15 -3.94 -8.92
CA GLY A 294 23.11 -3.55 -7.50
C GLY A 294 23.07 -2.04 -7.27
N ASP A 295 23.74 -1.26 -8.12
CA ASP A 295 23.84 0.19 -7.97
C ASP A 295 22.51 0.89 -8.29
N ILE A 296 21.77 0.37 -9.28
CA ILE A 296 20.45 0.86 -9.68
C ILE A 296 19.44 0.73 -8.53
N HIS A 297 19.46 -0.40 -7.82
CA HIS A 297 18.55 -0.62 -6.69
C HIS A 297 18.81 0.33 -5.52
N ASN A 298 20.06 0.74 -5.31
CA ASN A 298 20.39 1.71 -4.28
C ASN A 298 19.83 3.10 -4.62
N VAL A 299 19.97 3.55 -5.86
CA VAL A 299 19.42 4.85 -6.29
C VAL A 299 17.90 4.87 -6.24
N LEU A 300 17.24 3.76 -6.60
CA LEU A 300 15.79 3.64 -6.42
C LEU A 300 15.37 3.76 -4.95
N ASN A 301 16.04 3.05 -4.05
CA ASN A 301 15.73 3.12 -2.62
C ASN A 301 15.98 4.53 -2.06
N ASP A 302 17.02 5.23 -2.54
CA ASP A 302 17.28 6.62 -2.18
C ASP A 302 16.15 7.54 -2.64
N MET A 303 15.62 7.31 -3.85
CA MET A 303 14.52 8.07 -4.41
C MET A 303 13.20 7.82 -3.65
N GLU A 304 12.91 6.56 -3.30
CA GLU A 304 11.78 6.21 -2.43
C GLU A 304 11.90 6.84 -1.04
N THR A 305 13.10 6.81 -0.46
CA THR A 305 13.37 7.43 0.85
C THR A 305 13.21 8.94 0.82
N LEU A 306 13.66 9.59 -0.27
CA LEU A 306 13.47 11.03 -0.47
C LEU A 306 11.98 11.37 -0.58
N ILE A 307 11.23 10.60 -1.37
CA ILE A 307 9.77 10.78 -1.51
C ILE A 307 9.08 10.63 -0.15
N ASP A 308 9.40 9.59 0.61
CA ASP A 308 8.88 9.38 1.96
C ASP A 308 9.21 10.57 2.87
N SER A 309 10.45 11.08 2.82
CA SER A 309 10.88 12.21 3.64
C SER A 309 10.20 13.54 3.29
N ILE A 310 9.83 13.74 2.02
CA ILE A 310 9.13 14.96 1.58
C ILE A 310 7.67 14.90 2.01
N ASN A 311 7.03 13.73 1.94
CA ASN A 311 5.68 13.50 2.41
C ASN A 311 5.55 13.72 3.93
N ASP A 312 6.54 13.28 4.70
CA ASP A 312 6.58 13.49 6.16
C ASP A 312 6.68 14.97 6.56
N TYR A 313 7.06 15.87 5.64
CA TYR A 313 7.16 17.31 5.88
C TYR A 313 5.82 18.06 5.71
N GLU A 314 4.79 17.42 5.14
CA GLU A 314 3.47 18.04 4.89
C GLU A 314 2.39 17.66 5.94
N GLU A 315 2.71 16.81 6.92
CA GLU A 315 1.88 16.53 8.12
C GLU A 315 2.23 17.43 9.34
#